data_AF-A0A2V8DZ01-F1
#
_entry.id   AF-A0A2V8DZ01-F1
#
_cell.length_a   1.000
_cell.length_b   1.000
_cell.length_c   1.000
_cell.angle_alpha   90.00
_cell.angle_beta   90.00
_cell.angle_gamma   90.00
#
_symmetry.space_group_name_H-M   'P 1'
#
loop_
_entity.id
_entity.type
_entity.pdbx_description
1 polymer ?
#
loop_
_entity_poly.entity_id
_entity_poly.type
_entity_poly.pdbx_seq_one_letter_code
_entity_poly.pdbx_strand_id
1 'polypeptide(L)'
;MAAHITAAAVGAPRYNSKLTPEQRRHFDNGIWMCGHHGTLVDRDHTRYSVDQLRKWKRKAEAIAQKEHEGVARHTPMRPQTHVQVKVTAPALDVYPPRITFYRPAGAPLFDGPGGPYQYFVAELWFRNEPLKGGPVAKTLTAFLEFSDANGTPLFSEIRGEWAIANAGDNVGFTSTQETLADLPPVGEIAKLLVLQKRIEAPIAYAWSRGAREYPGRRHVSHQIPPGEYQLRVRIRGLHVDETFYFRFTNPGAGADPVVQGLNGSEGQ
;
A
#
# COMPACT_ATOMS: atom_id res chain seq x y z
N MET A 1 -15.30 -8.42 -4.81
CA MET A 1 -16.74 -8.59 -5.10
C MET A 1 -16.90 -9.73 -6.10
N ALA A 2 -18.02 -10.46 -6.03
CA ALA A 2 -18.36 -11.43 -7.06
C ALA A 2 -19.12 -10.71 -8.18
N ALA A 3 -18.70 -10.94 -9.43
CA ALA A 3 -19.42 -10.52 -10.63
C ALA A 3 -19.99 -11.74 -11.35
N HIS A 4 -21.10 -11.57 -12.05
CA HIS A 4 -21.70 -12.65 -12.82
C HIS A 4 -21.07 -12.73 -14.22
N ILE A 5 -20.69 -13.93 -14.65
CA ILE A 5 -20.18 -14.20 -16.01
C ILE A 5 -21.33 -14.04 -17.03
N THR A 6 -22.50 -14.62 -16.73
CA THR A 6 -23.75 -14.37 -17.47
C THR A 6 -24.76 -13.71 -16.55
N ALA A 7 -25.48 -12.70 -17.06
CA ALA A 7 -26.34 -11.88 -16.21
C ALA A 7 -27.46 -12.67 -15.52
N ALA A 8 -27.81 -12.22 -14.32
CA ALA A 8 -28.91 -12.80 -13.54
C ALA A 8 -30.30 -12.41 -14.09
N ALA A 9 -30.44 -11.17 -14.56
CA ALA A 9 -31.69 -10.64 -15.08
C ALA A 9 -31.93 -11.02 -16.55
N VAL A 10 -33.17 -11.38 -16.89
CA VAL A 10 -33.60 -11.64 -18.28
C VAL A 10 -33.42 -10.38 -19.12
N GLY A 11 -32.84 -10.50 -20.32
CA GLY A 11 -32.61 -9.38 -21.23
C GLY A 11 -31.40 -8.49 -20.91
N ALA A 12 -30.69 -8.76 -19.81
CA ALA A 12 -29.47 -8.03 -19.46
C ALA A 12 -28.25 -8.49 -20.29
N PRO A 13 -27.17 -7.69 -20.34
CA PRO A 13 -25.96 -8.04 -21.08
C PRO A 13 -25.41 -9.42 -20.73
N ARG A 14 -25.06 -10.23 -21.73
CA ARG A 14 -24.58 -11.63 -21.60
C ARG A 14 -25.60 -12.60 -20.96
N TYR A 15 -26.89 -12.26 -20.91
CA TYR A 15 -27.92 -13.19 -20.43
C TYR A 15 -27.95 -14.46 -21.30
N ASN A 16 -27.83 -15.62 -20.66
CA ASN A 16 -27.98 -16.91 -21.31
C ASN A 16 -29.31 -17.54 -20.91
N SER A 17 -30.23 -17.71 -21.87
CA SER A 17 -31.55 -18.31 -21.67
C SER A 17 -31.51 -19.82 -21.39
N LYS A 18 -30.38 -20.48 -21.68
CA LYS A 18 -30.21 -21.93 -21.48
C LYS A 18 -29.85 -22.32 -20.05
N LEU A 19 -29.55 -21.36 -19.17
CA LEU A 19 -29.21 -21.65 -17.77
C LEU A 19 -30.47 -21.77 -16.91
N THR A 20 -30.58 -22.85 -16.16
CA THR A 20 -31.61 -23.01 -15.12
C THR A 20 -31.39 -22.02 -13.97
N PRO A 21 -32.41 -21.75 -13.12
CA PRO A 21 -32.25 -20.90 -11.95
C PRO A 21 -31.11 -21.32 -11.00
N GLU A 22 -30.85 -22.63 -10.89
CA GLU A 22 -29.79 -23.22 -10.07
C GLU A 22 -28.42 -22.96 -10.69
N GLN A 23 -28.28 -23.21 -12.00
CA GLN A 23 -27.03 -22.94 -12.73
C GLN A 23 -26.68 -21.45 -12.75
N ARG A 24 -27.69 -20.58 -12.76
CA ARG A 24 -27.53 -19.12 -12.77
C ARG A 24 -26.96 -18.59 -11.46
N ARG A 25 -27.35 -19.17 -10.32
CA ARG A 25 -26.83 -18.84 -8.98
C ARG A 25 -25.59 -19.65 -8.60
N HIS A 26 -25.19 -20.61 -9.42
CA HIS A 26 -24.07 -21.48 -9.15
C HIS A 26 -22.75 -20.69 -9.17
N PHE A 27 -21.78 -21.10 -8.33
CA PHE A 27 -20.46 -20.47 -8.29
C PHE A 27 -19.77 -20.52 -9.66
N ASP A 28 -20.09 -21.49 -10.50
CA ASP A 28 -19.61 -21.58 -11.89
C ASP A 28 -19.93 -20.36 -12.74
N ASN A 29 -21.07 -19.71 -12.47
CA ASN A 29 -21.49 -18.49 -13.15
C ASN A 29 -20.95 -17.20 -12.49
N GLY A 30 -20.17 -17.32 -11.41
CA GLY A 30 -19.50 -16.20 -10.74
C GLY A 30 -18.00 -16.13 -11.05
N ILE A 31 -17.46 -14.92 -11.06
CA ILE A 31 -16.01 -14.63 -11.07
C ILE A 31 -15.68 -13.60 -9.97
N TRP A 32 -14.60 -13.84 -9.23
CA TRP A 32 -14.15 -12.92 -8.18
C TRP A 32 -13.24 -11.83 -8.74
N MET A 33 -13.57 -10.57 -8.46
CA MET A 33 -12.82 -9.40 -8.95
C MET A 33 -12.77 -8.27 -7.91
N CYS A 34 -11.84 -7.33 -8.05
CA CYS A 34 -11.89 -6.08 -7.30
C CYS A 34 -13.08 -5.22 -7.79
N GLY A 35 -13.52 -4.24 -6.97
CA GLY A 35 -14.71 -3.44 -7.28
C GLY A 35 -14.65 -2.70 -8.62
N HIS A 36 -13.46 -2.18 -8.95
CA HIS A 36 -13.21 -1.48 -10.21
C HIS A 36 -13.38 -2.41 -11.43
N HIS A 37 -12.70 -3.55 -11.44
CA HIS A 37 -12.76 -4.49 -12.57
C HIS A 37 -14.14 -5.19 -12.68
N GLY A 38 -14.83 -5.40 -11.57
CA GLY A 38 -16.24 -5.83 -11.58
C GLY A 38 -17.12 -4.86 -12.36
N THR A 39 -17.05 -3.58 -12.00
CA THR A 39 -17.81 -2.51 -12.67
C THR A 39 -17.46 -2.39 -14.16
N LEU A 40 -16.18 -2.52 -14.50
CA LEU A 40 -15.70 -2.42 -15.89
C LEU A 40 -16.28 -3.53 -16.78
N VAL A 41 -16.26 -4.77 -16.27
CA VAL A 41 -16.78 -5.94 -17.00
C VAL A 41 -18.29 -5.86 -17.19
N ASP A 42 -19.04 -5.33 -16.22
CA ASP A 42 -20.49 -5.16 -16.34
C ASP A 42 -20.90 -4.06 -17.32
N ARG A 43 -20.10 -2.99 -17.43
CA ARG A 43 -20.36 -1.89 -18.37
C ARG A 43 -20.02 -2.24 -19.83
N ASP A 44 -18.92 -2.95 -20.07
CA ASP A 44 -18.40 -3.19 -21.43
C ASP A 44 -18.49 -4.67 -21.82
N HIS A 45 -19.70 -5.14 -22.08
CA HIS A 45 -19.96 -6.55 -22.37
C HIS A 45 -19.48 -7.01 -23.76
N THR A 46 -19.19 -6.08 -24.68
CA THR A 46 -18.65 -6.38 -26.00
C THR A 46 -17.15 -6.66 -25.92
N ARG A 47 -16.41 -5.91 -25.09
CA ARG A 47 -15.00 -6.15 -24.80
C ARG A 47 -14.75 -7.35 -23.89
N TYR A 48 -15.67 -7.61 -22.95
CA TYR A 48 -15.55 -8.70 -21.98
C TYR A 48 -16.60 -9.78 -22.24
N SER A 49 -16.31 -10.65 -23.20
CA SER A 49 -17.17 -11.77 -23.58
C SER A 49 -17.23 -12.86 -22.49
N VAL A 50 -18.28 -13.68 -22.52
CA VAL A 50 -18.45 -14.84 -21.62
C VAL A 50 -17.23 -15.77 -21.66
N ASP A 51 -16.68 -16.03 -22.83
CA ASP A 51 -15.54 -16.94 -23.01
C ASP A 51 -14.27 -16.38 -22.39
N GLN A 52 -14.04 -15.07 -22.54
CA GLN A 52 -12.91 -14.39 -21.93
C GLN A 52 -12.98 -14.42 -20.41
N LEU A 53 -14.16 -14.16 -19.83
CA LEU A 53 -14.37 -14.24 -18.38
C LEU A 53 -14.19 -15.67 -17.86
N ARG A 54 -14.68 -16.69 -18.58
CA ARG A 54 -14.44 -18.10 -18.24
C ARG A 54 -12.96 -18.48 -18.34
N LYS A 55 -12.20 -17.91 -19.28
CA LYS A 55 -10.75 -18.12 -19.39
C LYS A 55 -10.01 -17.50 -18.20
N TRP A 56 -10.38 -16.29 -17.81
CA TRP A 56 -9.79 -15.62 -16.66
C TRP A 56 -10.08 -16.34 -15.34
N LYS A 57 -11.33 -16.75 -15.14
CA LYS A 57 -11.72 -17.56 -13.98
C LYS A 57 -10.87 -18.82 -13.86
N ARG A 58 -10.80 -19.64 -14.91
CA ARG A 58 -9.99 -20.87 -14.92
C ARG A 58 -8.53 -20.61 -14.61
N LYS A 59 -7.95 -19.52 -15.14
CA LYS A 59 -6.55 -19.15 -14.87
C LYS A 59 -6.35 -18.79 -13.40
N ALA A 60 -7.25 -17.98 -12.83
CA ALA A 60 -7.17 -17.56 -11.44
C ALA A 60 -7.33 -18.76 -10.48
N GLU A 61 -8.31 -19.62 -10.73
CA GLU A 61 -8.53 -20.83 -9.94
C GLU A 61 -7.35 -21.80 -10.03
N ALA A 62 -6.75 -21.97 -11.21
CA ALA A 62 -5.56 -22.81 -11.37
C ALA A 62 -4.33 -22.26 -10.64
N ILE A 63 -4.18 -20.94 -10.56
CA ILE A 63 -3.09 -20.32 -9.78
C ILE A 63 -3.34 -20.54 -8.29
N ALA A 64 -4.55 -20.25 -7.81
CA ALA A 64 -4.93 -20.44 -6.41
C ALA A 64 -4.79 -21.92 -5.97
N GLN A 65 -5.16 -22.86 -6.84
CA GLN A 65 -5.01 -24.30 -6.60
C GLN A 65 -3.54 -24.68 -6.47
N LYS A 66 -2.67 -24.20 -7.37
CA LYS A 66 -1.21 -24.46 -7.30
C LYS A 66 -0.58 -23.88 -6.04
N GLU A 67 -1.01 -22.70 -5.61
CA GLU A 67 -0.55 -22.08 -4.37
C GLU A 67 -0.99 -22.87 -3.14
N HIS A 68 -2.23 -23.38 -3.15
CA HIS A 68 -2.77 -24.17 -2.04
C HIS A 68 -2.16 -25.57 -1.94
N GLU A 69 -1.98 -26.25 -3.07
CA GLU A 69 -1.30 -27.55 -3.17
C GLU A 69 0.21 -27.45 -2.87
N GLY A 70 0.78 -26.25 -2.97
CA GLY A 70 2.19 -25.96 -2.73
C GLY A 70 2.61 -25.79 -1.26
N VAL A 71 1.70 -25.91 -0.29
CA VAL A 71 2.03 -25.79 1.14
C VAL A 71 2.36 -27.16 1.76
N ALA A 72 3.51 -27.71 1.40
CA ALA A 72 4.39 -28.43 2.33
C ALA A 72 5.81 -28.58 1.75
N ARG A 73 6.77 -28.07 2.53
CA ARG A 73 8.24 -28.14 2.39
C ARG A 73 8.86 -27.05 1.53
N HIS A 74 9.51 -26.12 2.25
CA HIS A 74 10.85 -25.64 1.89
C HIS A 74 11.61 -26.78 1.20
N THR A 75 11.63 -26.76 -0.13
CA THR A 75 12.47 -27.60 -0.94
C THR A 75 13.48 -26.64 -1.54
N PRO A 76 14.79 -26.77 -1.26
CA PRO A 76 15.77 -25.93 -1.90
C PRO A 76 15.63 -26.14 -3.42
N MET A 77 15.52 -25.03 -4.16
CA MET A 77 15.50 -25.09 -5.62
C MET A 77 16.70 -25.94 -6.08
N ARG A 78 16.43 -27.04 -6.77
CA ARG A 78 17.48 -27.69 -7.57
C ARG A 78 17.96 -26.67 -8.61
N PRO A 79 19.28 -26.54 -8.83
CA PRO A 79 19.79 -25.62 -9.83
C PRO A 79 19.32 -26.12 -11.19
N GLN A 80 18.42 -25.39 -11.83
CA GLN A 80 18.06 -25.66 -13.21
C GLN A 80 19.31 -25.35 -14.05
N THR A 81 19.78 -26.35 -14.79
CA THR A 81 20.70 -26.16 -15.89
C THR A 81 20.07 -25.15 -16.84
N HIS A 82 20.56 -23.92 -16.79
CA HIS A 82 20.12 -22.85 -17.67
C HIS A 82 20.56 -23.23 -19.08
N VAL A 83 19.61 -23.60 -19.94
CA VAL A 83 19.81 -23.44 -21.37
C VAL A 83 19.86 -21.94 -21.59
N GLN A 84 21.06 -21.40 -21.80
CA GLN A 84 21.25 -20.00 -22.18
C GLN A 84 20.70 -19.79 -23.58
N VAL A 85 19.41 -19.51 -23.68
CA VAL A 85 18.89 -18.85 -24.88
C VAL A 85 19.36 -17.41 -24.79
N LYS A 86 20.38 -17.08 -25.59
CA LYS A 86 20.89 -15.72 -25.73
C LYS A 86 19.87 -14.88 -26.50
N VAL A 87 18.75 -14.55 -25.85
CA VAL A 87 17.84 -13.51 -26.33
C VAL A 87 18.51 -12.19 -26.01
N THR A 88 19.29 -11.65 -26.95
CA THR A 88 19.64 -10.23 -26.93
C THR A 88 18.39 -9.45 -27.32
N ALA A 89 17.47 -9.29 -26.38
CA ALA A 89 16.67 -8.08 -26.35
C ALA A 89 17.65 -6.92 -26.17
N PRO A 90 17.56 -5.83 -26.95
CA PRO A 90 18.26 -4.63 -26.54
C PRO A 90 17.80 -4.34 -25.12
N ALA A 91 18.75 -4.13 -24.21
CA ALA A 91 18.44 -3.49 -22.95
C ALA A 91 17.84 -2.13 -23.34
N LEU A 92 16.50 -2.06 -23.42
CA LEU A 92 15.85 -0.77 -23.24
C LEU A 92 16.37 -0.31 -21.89
N ASP A 93 17.03 0.84 -21.88
CA ASP A 93 17.41 1.58 -20.69
C ASP A 93 16.12 1.92 -19.91
N VAL A 94 15.51 0.91 -19.27
CA VAL A 94 14.37 1.08 -18.37
C VAL A 94 14.98 1.46 -17.04
N TYR A 95 15.29 2.74 -16.86
CA TYR A 95 15.58 3.28 -15.55
C TYR A 95 14.31 3.11 -14.71
N PRO A 96 14.32 2.35 -13.60
CA PRO A 96 13.15 2.19 -12.75
C PRO A 96 12.87 3.47 -11.97
N PRO A 97 11.64 3.66 -11.47
CA PRO A 97 11.40 4.68 -10.45
C PRO A 97 12.35 4.44 -9.27
N ARG A 98 12.82 5.52 -8.66
CA ARG A 98 13.70 5.46 -7.50
C ARG A 98 13.10 6.34 -6.43
N ILE A 99 12.62 5.72 -5.38
CA ILE A 99 12.10 6.47 -4.25
C ILE A 99 13.28 7.01 -3.45
N THR A 100 13.15 8.24 -2.97
CA THR A 100 14.17 8.83 -2.11
C THR A 100 13.50 9.43 -0.90
N PHE A 101 14.13 9.23 0.25
CA PHE A 101 13.73 9.93 1.46
C PHE A 101 14.14 11.39 1.33
N TYR A 102 13.18 12.29 1.52
CA TYR A 102 13.40 13.73 1.45
C TYR A 102 13.66 14.31 2.84
N ARG A 103 12.70 14.17 3.78
CA ARG A 103 12.84 14.65 5.17
C ARG A 103 11.76 14.08 6.09
N PRO A 104 11.97 14.09 7.43
CA PRO A 104 10.86 13.93 8.36
C PRO A 104 10.11 15.26 8.48
N ALA A 105 8.86 15.19 8.91
CA ALA A 105 8.04 16.36 9.21
C ALA A 105 7.08 16.03 10.36
N GLY A 106 6.79 16.99 11.22
CA GLY A 106 5.81 16.83 12.27
C GLY A 106 5.15 18.15 12.62
N ALA A 107 3.85 18.10 12.93
CA ALA A 107 3.11 19.29 13.32
C ALA A 107 1.87 18.93 14.15
N PRO A 108 1.40 19.88 14.98
CA PRO A 108 0.05 19.82 15.54
C PRO A 108 -1.02 19.81 14.44
N LEU A 109 -2.03 18.95 14.57
CA LEU A 109 -3.26 18.99 13.81
C LEU A 109 -4.39 19.58 14.67
N PHE A 110 -5.17 20.45 14.05
CA PHE A 110 -6.26 21.20 14.66
C PHE A 110 -7.59 20.84 14.00
N ASP A 111 -8.69 21.02 14.73
CA ASP A 111 -10.05 20.87 14.20
C ASP A 111 -10.44 22.08 13.33
N GLY A 112 -9.85 22.18 12.15
CA GLY A 112 -10.00 23.32 11.25
C GLY A 112 -9.15 24.54 11.64
N PRO A 113 -9.17 25.61 10.82
CA PRO A 113 -8.37 26.82 11.07
C PRO A 113 -8.75 27.49 12.40
N GLY A 114 -7.81 27.55 13.34
CA GLY A 114 -8.03 28.13 14.68
C GLY A 114 -8.85 27.26 15.64
N GLY A 115 -9.19 26.03 15.25
CA GLY A 115 -9.88 25.06 16.11
C GLY A 115 -8.98 24.49 17.22
N PRO A 116 -9.55 23.73 18.16
CA PRO A 116 -8.77 23.09 19.23
C PRO A 116 -7.72 22.13 18.68
N TYR A 117 -6.58 22.05 19.36
CA TYR A 117 -5.55 21.04 19.10
C TYR A 117 -6.15 19.64 19.27
N GLN A 118 -5.98 18.78 18.26
CA GLN A 118 -6.44 17.39 18.33
C GLN A 118 -5.31 16.45 18.76
N TYR A 119 -4.19 16.49 18.03
CA TYR A 119 -3.02 15.65 18.23
C TYR A 119 -1.88 16.12 17.31
N PHE A 120 -0.65 15.78 17.67
CA PHE A 120 0.52 15.87 16.82
C PHE A 120 0.55 14.70 15.85
N VAL A 121 0.99 14.94 14.62
CA VAL A 121 1.23 13.91 13.61
C VAL A 121 2.68 13.98 13.12
N ALA A 122 3.29 12.83 12.89
CA ALA A 122 4.57 12.75 12.19
C ALA A 122 4.41 12.07 10.83
N GLU A 123 5.11 12.63 9.85
CA GLU A 123 5.15 12.20 8.47
C GLU A 123 6.60 11.97 8.01
N LEU A 124 6.76 11.04 7.06
CA LEU A 124 8.00 10.83 6.32
C LEU A 124 7.76 11.18 4.85
N TRP A 125 8.59 12.03 4.30
CA TRP A 125 8.38 12.58 2.97
C TRP A 125 9.33 11.95 1.97
N PHE A 126 8.78 11.58 0.82
CA PHE A 126 9.48 10.87 -0.23
C PHE A 126 9.31 11.56 -1.57
N ARG A 127 10.30 11.40 -2.44
CA ARG A 127 10.27 11.81 -3.84
C ARG A 127 10.51 10.61 -4.73
N ASN A 128 10.21 10.76 -6.01
CA ASN A 128 10.67 9.85 -7.04
C ASN A 128 11.79 10.56 -7.83
N GLU A 129 13.01 10.06 -7.77
CA GLU A 129 14.22 10.66 -8.35
C GLU A 129 14.99 9.61 -9.18
N PRO A 130 14.42 9.16 -10.31
CA PRO A 130 15.03 8.17 -11.18
C PRO A 130 16.25 8.75 -11.92
N LEU A 131 17.22 7.89 -12.26
CA LEU A 131 18.50 8.32 -12.85
C LEU A 131 18.35 9.03 -14.21
N LYS A 132 17.42 8.58 -15.06
CA LYS A 132 17.08 9.19 -16.37
C LYS A 132 15.65 8.79 -16.77
N GLY A 133 14.97 9.61 -17.57
CA GLY A 133 13.74 9.20 -18.27
C GLY A 133 12.44 9.15 -17.45
N GLY A 134 12.46 9.56 -16.18
CA GLY A 134 11.25 9.97 -15.47
C GLY A 134 10.09 8.96 -15.38
N PRO A 135 10.32 7.66 -15.14
CA PRO A 135 9.21 6.74 -14.86
C PRO A 135 8.41 7.24 -13.65
N VAL A 136 7.08 7.28 -13.80
CA VAL A 136 6.18 7.51 -12.68
C VAL A 136 6.24 6.27 -11.78
N ALA A 137 6.48 6.47 -10.47
CA ALA A 137 6.37 5.39 -9.51
C ALA A 137 4.89 5.10 -9.27
N LYS A 138 4.45 3.87 -9.52
CA LYS A 138 3.02 3.53 -9.50
C LYS A 138 2.67 2.57 -8.38
N THR A 139 1.44 2.67 -7.89
CA THR A 139 0.82 1.73 -6.94
C THR A 139 1.63 1.56 -5.63
N LEU A 140 2.17 2.66 -5.12
CA LEU A 140 3.04 2.63 -3.94
C LEU A 140 2.25 2.31 -2.68
N THR A 141 2.67 1.27 -1.97
CA THR A 141 2.15 0.85 -0.67
C THR A 141 3.30 0.83 0.32
N ALA A 142 3.09 1.44 1.49
CA ALA A 142 4.08 1.47 2.55
C ALA A 142 3.73 0.48 3.68
N PHE A 143 4.76 -0.13 4.24
CA PHE A 143 4.69 -1.01 5.40
C PHE A 143 5.61 -0.46 6.49
N LEU A 144 5.11 -0.41 7.72
CA LEU A 144 5.80 0.13 8.88
C LEU A 144 6.03 -0.98 9.90
N GLU A 145 7.26 -1.10 10.37
CA GLU A 145 7.64 -1.98 11.48
C GLU A 145 8.37 -1.14 12.53
N PHE A 146 7.83 -1.13 13.75
CA PHE A 146 8.42 -0.45 14.89
C PHE A 146 9.05 -1.49 15.80
N SER A 147 10.29 -1.27 16.20
CA SER A 147 11.01 -2.17 17.11
C SER A 147 11.75 -1.39 18.19
N ASP A 148 12.00 -2.03 19.32
CA ASP A 148 12.87 -1.47 20.36
C ASP A 148 14.34 -1.39 19.88
N ALA A 149 15.22 -0.91 20.76
CA ALA A 149 16.66 -0.81 20.49
C ALA A 149 17.34 -2.15 20.17
N ASN A 150 16.75 -3.27 20.59
CA ASN A 150 17.25 -4.62 20.34
C ASN A 150 16.68 -5.25 19.05
N GLY A 151 15.81 -4.53 18.33
CA GLY A 151 15.14 -5.03 17.13
C GLY A 151 13.91 -5.90 17.42
N THR A 152 13.42 -5.93 18.67
CA THR A 152 12.18 -6.64 19.01
C THR A 152 10.98 -5.84 18.50
N PRO A 153 10.12 -6.39 17.62
CA PRO A 153 8.94 -5.66 17.14
C PRO A 153 7.98 -5.34 18.29
N LEU A 154 7.47 -4.10 18.33
CA LEU A 154 6.45 -3.69 19.29
C LEU A 154 5.09 -4.34 18.98
N PHE A 155 4.82 -4.56 17.69
CA PHE A 155 3.63 -5.19 17.14
C PHE A 155 3.93 -5.67 15.71
N SER A 156 3.02 -6.42 15.10
CA SER A 156 3.16 -6.91 13.72
C SER A 156 3.29 -5.77 12.72
N GLU A 157 4.01 -6.01 11.61
CA GLU A 157 4.13 -5.04 10.51
C GLU A 157 2.74 -4.53 10.08
N ILE A 158 2.59 -3.21 10.02
CA ILE A 158 1.35 -2.55 9.66
C ILE A 158 1.45 -1.94 8.27
N ARG A 159 0.31 -1.81 7.59
CA ARG A 159 0.23 -1.00 6.37
C ARG A 159 0.04 0.48 6.74
N GLY A 160 0.92 1.33 6.21
CA GLY A 160 0.87 2.78 6.38
C GLY A 160 -0.16 3.43 5.45
N GLU A 161 -0.41 4.73 5.69
CA GLU A 161 -1.29 5.53 4.83
C GLU A 161 -0.55 6.76 4.29
N TRP A 162 -0.78 7.04 3.02
CA TRP A 162 -0.32 8.25 2.35
C TRP A 162 -1.30 9.39 2.61
N ALA A 163 -0.79 10.56 2.96
CA ALA A 163 -1.54 11.80 3.06
C ALA A 163 -1.95 12.30 1.66
N ILE A 164 -3.21 12.68 1.49
CA ILE A 164 -3.80 13.13 0.24
C ILE A 164 -4.38 14.52 0.38
N ALA A 165 -4.03 15.37 -0.61
CA ALA A 165 -4.39 16.77 -0.73
C ALA A 165 -4.01 17.59 0.50
N ASN A 166 -2.88 18.29 0.42
CA ASN A 166 -2.47 19.37 1.33
C ASN A 166 -1.45 20.27 0.60
N ALA A 167 -1.36 21.54 0.97
CA ALA A 167 -0.46 22.50 0.36
C ALA A 167 1.02 22.03 0.45
N GLY A 168 1.73 22.17 -0.67
CA GLY A 168 3.12 21.82 -0.95
C GLY A 168 3.94 21.25 0.22
N ASP A 169 4.48 22.11 1.06
CA ASP A 169 5.54 21.86 2.05
C ASP A 169 5.08 21.92 3.52
N ASN A 170 3.77 21.79 3.78
CA ASN A 170 3.21 21.74 5.13
C ASN A 170 2.79 20.32 5.53
N VAL A 171 2.81 20.04 6.83
CA VAL A 171 2.31 18.78 7.42
C VAL A 171 0.78 18.80 7.44
N GLY A 172 0.15 17.64 7.22
CA GLY A 172 -1.29 17.49 7.24
C GLY A 172 -1.86 16.92 5.94
N PHE A 173 -3.17 16.73 5.93
CA PHE A 173 -3.87 16.02 4.87
C PHE A 173 -5.36 16.34 4.88
N THR A 174 -6.01 16.29 3.72
CA THR A 174 -7.48 16.32 3.60
C THR A 174 -8.05 14.91 3.74
N SER A 175 -7.36 13.93 3.18
CA SER A 175 -7.71 12.52 3.28
C SER A 175 -6.44 11.67 3.28
N THR A 176 -6.60 10.35 3.37
CA THR A 176 -5.51 9.39 3.43
C THR A 176 -5.86 8.20 2.55
N GLN A 177 -4.85 7.52 2.00
CA GLN A 177 -5.04 6.32 1.20
C GLN A 177 -3.92 5.30 1.45
N GLU A 178 -4.25 4.02 1.39
CA GLU A 178 -3.29 2.93 1.57
C GLU A 178 -2.31 2.78 0.40
N THR A 179 -2.74 3.15 -0.80
CA THR A 179 -1.95 3.00 -2.02
C THR A 179 -1.91 4.32 -2.76
N LEU A 180 -0.72 4.88 -2.93
CA LEU A 180 -0.47 6.04 -3.76
C LEU A 180 -0.40 5.60 -5.23
N ALA A 181 -1.37 6.07 -6.02
CA ALA A 181 -1.55 5.64 -7.40
C ALA A 181 -0.32 5.95 -8.26
N ASP A 182 0.14 7.20 -8.20
CA ASP A 182 1.22 7.74 -9.00
C ASP A 182 2.07 8.70 -8.16
N LEU A 183 3.39 8.66 -8.34
CA LEU A 183 4.34 9.65 -7.86
C LEU A 183 5.28 10.03 -9.01
N PRO A 184 5.09 11.20 -9.65
CA PRO A 184 5.92 11.63 -10.78
C PRO A 184 7.36 11.96 -10.35
N PRO A 185 8.33 11.87 -11.27
CA PRO A 185 9.76 12.08 -11.02
C PRO A 185 10.17 13.54 -10.73
N VAL A 186 9.24 14.49 -10.83
CA VAL A 186 9.50 15.93 -10.66
C VAL A 186 8.33 16.57 -9.90
N GLY A 187 8.63 17.22 -8.78
CA GLY A 187 7.74 18.18 -8.10
C GLY A 187 6.87 17.65 -6.97
N GLU A 188 6.39 16.41 -7.03
CA GLU A 188 5.47 15.90 -6.01
C GLU A 188 6.19 15.24 -4.84
N ILE A 189 5.80 15.63 -3.63
CA ILE A 189 6.24 15.00 -2.39
C ILE A 189 5.15 14.02 -1.95
N ALA A 190 5.50 12.74 -1.87
CA ALA A 190 4.66 11.74 -1.24
C ALA A 190 4.85 11.81 0.28
N LYS A 191 3.78 12.09 1.02
CA LYS A 191 3.80 12.23 2.48
C LYS A 191 3.21 10.97 3.11
N LEU A 192 4.02 10.22 3.85
CA LEU A 192 3.59 9.00 4.53
C LEU A 192 3.32 9.32 6.01
N LEU A 193 2.12 9.02 6.48
CA LEU A 193 1.78 9.14 7.89
C LEU A 193 2.39 7.98 8.68
N VAL A 194 3.04 8.31 9.80
CA VAL A 194 3.77 7.31 10.61
C VAL A 194 3.14 7.12 11.98
N LEU A 195 2.78 8.21 12.65
CA LEU A 195 2.24 8.16 14.01
C LEU A 195 1.49 9.43 14.37
N GLN A 196 0.76 9.33 15.48
CA GLN A 196 0.15 10.46 16.15
C GLN A 196 0.30 10.37 17.66
N LYS A 197 0.27 11.51 18.34
CA LYS A 197 0.32 11.60 19.81
C LYS A 197 -0.42 12.84 20.27
N ARG A 198 -1.15 12.75 21.38
CA ARG A 198 -1.63 13.95 22.07
C ARG A 198 -0.54 14.47 22.99
N ILE A 199 -0.29 15.78 23.00
CA ILE A 199 0.82 16.36 23.75
C ILE A 199 0.77 15.97 25.24
N GLU A 200 -0.43 15.93 25.84
CA GLU A 200 -0.65 15.56 27.25
C GLU A 200 -0.53 14.05 27.52
N ALA A 201 -0.65 13.20 26.49
CA ALA A 201 -0.61 11.75 26.65
C ALA A 201 0.84 11.24 26.57
N PRO A 202 1.22 10.24 27.38
CA PRO A 202 2.56 9.64 27.30
C PRO A 202 2.72 8.68 26.11
N ILE A 203 1.64 8.10 25.61
CA ILE A 203 1.66 7.05 24.59
C ILE A 203 1.37 7.65 23.22
N ALA A 204 2.26 7.38 22.26
CA ALA A 204 2.03 7.60 20.83
C ALA A 204 1.34 6.38 20.21
N TYR A 205 0.75 6.56 19.04
CA TYR A 205 0.09 5.49 18.30
C TYR A 205 0.58 5.50 16.86
N ALA A 206 0.94 4.33 16.33
CA ALA A 206 1.29 4.23 14.92
C ALA A 206 0.07 4.51 14.04
N TRP A 207 0.31 5.20 12.93
CA TRP A 207 -0.71 5.49 11.93
C TRP A 207 -0.89 4.27 11.03
N SER A 208 -2.05 3.62 11.13
CA SER A 208 -2.37 2.40 10.38
C SER A 208 -3.71 2.58 9.65
N ARG A 209 -3.94 1.77 8.61
CA ARG A 209 -5.22 1.66 7.87
C ARG A 209 -6.47 1.71 8.78
N GLY A 210 -6.43 0.98 9.89
CA GLY A 210 -7.56 0.89 10.81
C GLY A 210 -7.81 2.14 11.63
N ALA A 211 -6.89 3.11 11.65
CA ALA A 211 -6.97 4.27 12.54
C ALA A 211 -8.31 5.00 12.41
N ARG A 212 -8.86 5.19 11.20
CA ARG A 212 -10.17 5.85 11.03
C ARG A 212 -11.34 5.15 11.72
N GLU A 213 -11.22 3.86 11.98
CA GLU A 213 -12.24 3.03 12.63
C GLU A 213 -12.19 3.13 14.17
N TYR A 214 -11.13 3.71 14.73
CA TYR A 214 -10.96 3.89 16.18
C TYR A 214 -11.16 5.34 16.61
N PRO A 215 -11.79 5.58 17.78
CA PRO A 215 -11.95 6.92 18.33
C PRO A 215 -10.62 7.69 18.42
N GLY A 216 -10.56 8.81 17.72
CA GLY A 216 -9.36 9.67 17.68
C GLY A 216 -8.17 9.02 16.98
N ARG A 217 -8.38 8.03 16.10
CA ARG A 217 -7.34 7.41 15.27
C ARG A 217 -6.31 6.55 15.99
N ARG A 218 -6.65 6.07 17.18
CA ARG A 218 -5.76 5.32 18.08
C ARG A 218 -6.10 3.84 18.10
N HIS A 219 -5.34 3.04 17.36
CA HIS A 219 -5.49 1.59 17.42
C HIS A 219 -4.81 1.05 18.70
N VAL A 220 -5.58 0.39 19.58
CA VAL A 220 -5.11 -0.05 20.91
C VAL A 220 -3.91 -1.02 20.85
N SER A 221 -3.77 -1.80 19.78
CA SER A 221 -2.62 -2.70 19.61
C SER A 221 -1.39 -2.05 18.98
N HIS A 222 -1.46 -0.78 18.55
CA HIS A 222 -0.35 -0.08 17.89
C HIS A 222 0.18 1.06 18.78
N GLN A 223 0.26 0.79 20.08
CA GLN A 223 0.78 1.73 21.06
C GLN A 223 2.31 1.77 21.00
N ILE A 224 2.85 2.97 21.14
CA ILE A 224 4.27 3.23 21.22
C ILE A 224 4.50 3.98 22.54
N PRO A 225 4.92 3.29 23.61
CA PRO A 225 5.23 3.90 24.90
C PRO A 225 6.37 4.93 24.82
N PRO A 226 6.65 5.67 25.90
CA PRO A 226 7.84 6.50 25.98
C PRO A 226 9.11 5.65 25.82
N GLY A 227 10.07 6.13 25.03
CA GLY A 227 11.31 5.42 24.75
C GLY A 227 11.92 5.76 23.39
N GLU A 228 12.98 5.02 23.05
CA GLU A 228 13.66 5.08 21.76
C GLU A 228 13.42 3.79 20.98
N TYR A 229 13.16 3.96 19.68
CA TYR A 229 12.75 2.88 18.80
C TYR A 229 13.37 3.04 17.41
N GLN A 230 13.40 1.92 16.69
CA GLN A 230 13.72 1.89 15.28
C GLN A 230 12.42 1.76 14.49
N LEU A 231 12.38 2.42 13.33
CA LEU A 231 11.29 2.32 12.38
C LEU A 231 11.85 1.88 11.03
N ARG A 232 11.40 0.73 10.55
CA ARG A 232 11.64 0.26 9.19
C ARG A 232 10.42 0.59 8.34
N VAL A 233 10.64 1.30 7.23
CA VAL A 233 9.62 1.64 6.23
C VAL A 233 9.96 0.95 4.93
N ARG A 234 9.09 0.06 4.48
CA ARG A 234 9.23 -0.61 3.18
C ARG A 234 8.18 -0.09 2.21
N ILE A 235 8.62 0.41 1.06
CA ILE A 235 7.76 0.96 0.02
C ILE A 235 7.80 0.02 -1.18
N ARG A 236 6.62 -0.46 -1.59
CA ARG A 236 6.46 -1.37 -2.72
C ARG A 236 5.51 -0.81 -3.77
N GLY A 237 5.83 -1.01 -5.03
CA GLY A 237 4.99 -0.63 -6.16
C GLY A 237 5.48 -1.28 -7.45
N LEU A 238 5.00 -0.78 -8.58
CA LEU A 238 5.44 -1.27 -9.89
C LEU A 238 6.92 -0.87 -10.12
N HIS A 239 7.80 -1.88 -10.13
CA HIS A 239 9.26 -1.70 -10.22
C HIS A 239 9.88 -0.91 -9.06
N VAL A 240 9.21 -0.88 -7.90
CA VAL A 240 9.71 -0.26 -6.65
C VAL A 240 9.67 -1.31 -5.53
N ASP A 241 10.80 -1.58 -4.91
CA ASP A 241 10.93 -2.33 -3.64
C ASP A 241 12.08 -1.73 -2.84
N GLU A 242 11.77 -0.72 -2.04
CA GLU A 242 12.77 0.06 -1.30
C GLU A 242 12.50 0.01 0.20
N THR A 243 13.57 0.05 0.99
CA THR A 243 13.49 0.00 2.45
C THR A 243 14.32 1.14 3.05
N PHE A 244 13.70 1.85 3.98
CA PHE A 244 14.26 2.98 4.70
C PHE A 244 14.24 2.71 6.19
N TYR A 245 15.21 3.25 6.91
CA TYR A 245 15.33 3.06 8.36
C TYR A 245 15.41 4.42 9.05
N PHE A 246 14.72 4.53 10.18
CA PHE A 246 14.61 5.76 10.96
C PHE A 246 14.79 5.45 12.44
N ARG A 247 15.27 6.44 13.18
CA ARG A 247 15.17 6.46 14.64
C ARG A 247 13.96 7.28 15.05
N PHE A 248 13.32 6.81 16.09
CA PHE A 248 12.13 7.43 16.65
C PHE A 248 12.26 7.55 18.16
N THR A 249 11.94 8.72 18.71
CA THR A 249 11.90 8.96 20.15
C THR A 249 10.51 9.44 20.54
N ASN A 250 9.87 8.72 21.47
CA ASN A 250 8.70 9.21 22.18
C ASN A 250 9.12 9.74 23.56
N PRO A 251 9.12 11.06 23.79
CA PRO A 251 9.56 11.64 25.07
C PRO A 251 8.55 11.47 26.21
N GLY A 252 7.34 10.97 25.94
CA GLY A 252 6.26 10.91 26.92
C GLY A 252 5.44 12.19 26.99
N ALA A 253 4.75 12.42 28.12
CA ALA A 253 3.80 13.53 28.25
C ALA A 253 4.50 14.89 28.21
N GLY A 254 3.85 15.88 27.57
CA GLY A 254 4.31 17.26 27.48
C GLY A 254 5.23 17.59 26.29
N ALA A 255 5.63 16.59 25.50
CA ALA A 255 6.51 16.80 24.35
C ALA A 255 6.10 15.97 23.14
N ASP A 256 6.40 16.48 21.94
CA ASP A 256 6.09 15.81 20.68
C ASP A 256 7.15 14.76 20.33
N PRO A 257 6.77 13.65 19.68
CA PRO A 257 7.72 12.66 19.24
C PRO A 257 8.65 13.18 18.12
N VAL A 258 9.87 12.65 18.09
CA VAL A 258 10.89 13.05 17.12
C VAL A 258 11.23 11.86 16.22
N VAL A 259 11.25 12.10 14.90
CA VAL A 259 11.68 11.12 13.90
C VAL A 259 12.93 11.64 13.21
N GLN A 260 13.97 10.82 13.14
CA GLN A 260 15.25 11.16 12.50
C GLN A 260 15.59 10.12 11.43
N GLY A 261 16.03 10.60 10.26
CA GLY A 261 16.64 9.75 9.24
C GLY A 261 17.92 9.13 9.77
N LEU A 262 18.11 7.83 9.54
CA LEU A 262 19.43 7.23 9.68
C LEU A 262 20.19 7.56 8.40
N ASN A 263 21.20 8.42 8.50
CA ASN A 263 21.94 8.95 7.36
C ASN A 263 22.29 7.87 6.34
N GLY A 264 21.77 8.04 5.12
CA GLY A 264 21.95 7.16 3.99
C GLY A 264 21.50 7.75 2.66
N SER A 265 21.59 9.08 2.48
CA SER A 265 21.75 9.79 1.19
C SER A 265 21.62 11.30 1.39
N GLU A 266 22.60 11.94 2.04
CA GLU A 266 22.91 13.33 1.67
C GLU A 266 23.73 13.23 0.37
N GLY A 267 23.05 13.43 -0.75
CA GLY A 267 23.71 13.66 -2.04
C GLY A 267 23.94 15.15 -2.20
N GLN A 268 25.22 15.53 -2.18
CA GLN A 268 25.76 16.76 -2.80
C GLN A 268 25.33 16.86 -4.27
#